data_AF-A0A812W011-F1
#
_entry.id   AF-A0A812W011-F1
#
_cell.length_a   1.000
_cell.length_b   1.000
_cell.length_c   1.000
_cell.angle_alpha   90.00
_cell.angle_beta   90.00
_cell.angle_gamma   90.00
#
_symmetry.space_group_name_H-M   'P 1'
#
loop_
_entity.id
_entity.type
_entity.pdbx_description
1 polymer ?
#
loop_
_entity_poly.entity_id
_entity_poly.type
_entity_poly.pdbx_seq_one_letter_code
_entity_poly.pdbx_strand_id
1 'polypeptide(L)'
;DIQMSMLETLFGSGYQMEQLFVDPADLGHTAVARHRTYIYIWPKHLTEYLHDVHELYAKISQKIGKVVRTRASDYMVTGVFPRMLQELELCYRRSIGYRKDSNGSMRYLLTPREEETLRSLDTSYIERFGRHPASDADLFYCLGDNASFSKTWSAVSGKLPTFRRSGGVMLQRSTETVMSGCDKLAALGWPVTPEQALNMGCSQMPCRDPRRADQVAGNAMHLSNAALILLLGLACFGP
;
A
#
# COMPACT_ATOMS: atom_id res chain seq x y z
N ASP A 1 10.59 16.75 0.80
CA ASP A 1 11.84 16.00 0.82
C ASP A 1 12.83 16.63 1.79
N ILE A 2 13.60 15.81 2.50
CA ILE A 2 14.67 16.29 3.38
C ILE A 2 15.80 16.79 2.47
N GLN A 3 16.26 18.03 2.67
CA GLN A 3 17.38 18.57 1.92
C GLN A 3 18.69 17.98 2.45
N MET A 4 19.40 17.21 1.62
CA MET A 4 20.66 16.58 2.00
C MET A 4 21.72 17.60 2.45
N SER A 5 21.76 18.77 1.81
CA SER A 5 22.65 19.88 2.18
C SER A 5 22.48 20.34 3.63
N MET A 6 21.26 20.29 4.18
CA MET A 6 21.00 20.64 5.58
C MET A 6 21.61 19.59 6.52
N LEU A 7 21.47 18.31 6.20
CA LEU A 7 22.07 17.24 6.99
C LEU A 7 23.61 17.27 6.91
N GLU A 8 24.17 17.50 5.73
CA GLU A 8 25.61 17.67 5.52
C GLU A 8 26.17 18.86 6.31
N THR A 9 25.43 19.97 6.36
CA THR A 9 25.82 21.13 7.17
C THR A 9 25.83 20.80 8.66
N LEU A 10 24.84 20.03 9.13
CA LEU A 10 24.70 19.69 10.56
C LEU A 10 25.66 18.60 11.04
N PHE A 11 25.91 17.58 10.22
CA PHE A 11 26.63 16.38 10.66
C PHE A 11 27.82 16.00 9.78
N GLY A 12 28.03 16.66 8.64
CA GLY A 12 29.02 16.27 7.62
C GLY A 12 30.47 16.33 8.08
N SER A 13 30.78 17.02 9.19
CA SER A 13 32.12 17.00 9.79
C SER A 13 32.46 15.61 10.35
N GLY A 14 31.54 14.98 11.08
CA GLY A 14 31.75 13.69 11.75
C GLY A 14 31.17 12.48 11.02
N TYR A 15 30.21 12.70 10.11
CA TYR A 15 29.43 11.64 9.48
C TYR A 15 29.53 11.68 7.95
N GLN A 16 29.48 10.51 7.35
CA GLN A 16 29.16 10.32 5.94
C GLN A 16 27.68 9.97 5.80
N MET A 17 27.11 10.26 4.62
CA MET A 17 25.70 10.02 4.35
C MET A 17 25.48 9.51 2.94
N GLU A 18 24.52 8.62 2.77
CA GLU A 18 24.07 8.15 1.46
C GLU A 18 22.53 8.11 1.40
N GLN A 19 21.98 8.63 0.30
CA GLN A 19 20.54 8.74 0.09
C GLN A 19 20.07 7.65 -0.89
N LEU A 20 19.15 6.80 -0.44
CA LEU A 20 18.58 5.74 -1.25
C LEU A 20 17.09 5.96 -1.50
N PHE A 21 16.68 5.91 -2.77
CA PHE A 21 15.27 5.93 -3.18
C PHE A 21 14.75 4.51 -3.39
N VAL A 22 13.60 4.21 -2.79
CA VAL A 22 13.07 2.84 -2.70
C VAL A 22 11.61 2.84 -3.13
N ASP A 23 11.28 2.06 -4.16
CA ASP A 23 9.89 1.78 -4.57
C ASP A 23 9.51 0.35 -4.14
N PRO A 24 8.35 0.12 -3.50
CA PRO A 24 7.82 -1.24 -3.32
C PRO A 24 7.84 -2.12 -4.58
N ALA A 25 7.69 -1.52 -5.77
CA ALA A 25 7.79 -2.24 -7.05
C ALA A 25 9.13 -2.95 -7.24
N ASP A 26 10.22 -2.42 -6.68
CA ASP A 26 11.56 -3.02 -6.74
C ASP A 26 11.62 -4.36 -5.98
N LEU A 27 10.69 -4.58 -5.04
CA LEU A 27 10.54 -5.81 -4.27
C LEU A 27 9.36 -6.67 -4.73
N GLY A 28 8.90 -6.46 -5.95
CA GLY A 28 7.80 -7.22 -6.54
C GLY A 28 6.41 -6.76 -6.12
N HIS A 29 6.28 -5.72 -5.29
CA HIS A 29 5.00 -5.16 -4.87
C HIS A 29 4.48 -4.13 -5.89
N THR A 30 4.35 -4.53 -7.16
CA THR A 30 4.17 -3.60 -8.29
C THR A 30 2.86 -2.83 -8.27
N ALA A 31 1.84 -3.33 -7.57
CA ALA A 31 0.54 -2.68 -7.45
C ALA A 31 0.44 -1.64 -6.31
N VAL A 32 1.56 -1.20 -5.70
CA VAL A 32 1.56 -0.22 -4.61
C VAL A 32 2.45 0.97 -4.97
N ALA A 33 1.93 2.19 -4.84
CA ALA A 33 2.66 3.43 -5.09
C ALA A 33 3.08 4.09 -3.77
N ARG A 34 4.21 3.67 -3.20
CA ARG A 34 4.69 4.21 -1.91
C ARG A 34 6.19 4.41 -1.85
N HIS A 35 6.70 5.23 -2.78
CA HIS A 35 8.10 5.63 -2.82
C HIS A 35 8.56 6.21 -1.49
N ARG A 36 9.75 5.83 -1.05
CA ARG A 36 10.38 6.35 0.16
C ARG A 36 11.84 6.66 -0.11
N THR A 37 12.33 7.65 0.63
CA THR A 37 13.74 8.01 0.66
C THR A 37 14.28 7.61 2.02
N TYR A 38 15.35 6.83 2.01
CA TYR A 38 16.10 6.45 3.20
C TYR A 38 17.46 7.13 3.15
N ILE A 39 17.99 7.50 4.30
CA ILE A 39 19.29 8.16 4.41
C ILE A 39 20.09 7.35 5.42
N TYR A 40 21.17 6.74 4.95
CA TYR A 40 22.17 6.12 5.82
C TYR A 40 23.09 7.23 6.32
N ILE A 41 23.41 7.21 7.62
CA ILE A 41 24.30 8.18 8.26
C ILE A 41 25.23 7.38 9.18
N TRP A 42 26.54 7.49 9.00
CA TRP A 42 27.52 6.73 9.80
C TRP A 42 28.76 7.56 10.15
N PRO A 43 29.43 7.31 11.30
CA PRO A 43 30.62 8.05 11.70
C PRO A 43 31.82 7.71 10.82
N LYS A 44 32.51 8.73 10.31
CA LYS A 44 33.68 8.57 9.41
C LYS A 44 34.86 7.78 10.00
N HIS A 45 34.95 7.71 11.33
CA HIS A 45 36.10 7.17 12.05
C HIS A 45 35.82 5.84 12.76
N LEU A 46 34.56 5.36 12.74
CA LEU A 46 34.14 4.13 13.43
C LEU A 46 33.46 3.13 12.49
N THR A 47 33.39 3.43 11.20
CA THR A 47 32.60 2.63 10.27
C THR A 47 33.23 2.65 8.90
N GLU A 48 33.42 1.45 8.35
CA GLU A 48 33.88 1.24 6.99
C GLU A 48 32.68 1.02 6.04
N TYR A 49 32.76 1.62 4.86
CA TYR A 49 31.80 1.40 3.78
C TYR A 49 32.23 0.19 2.96
N LEU A 50 31.74 -0.99 3.34
CA LEU A 50 32.16 -2.29 2.81
C LEU A 50 31.63 -2.57 1.40
N HIS A 51 30.41 -2.13 1.12
CA HIS A 51 29.71 -2.39 -0.13
C HIS A 51 28.92 -1.18 -0.58
N ASP A 52 28.89 -0.93 -1.90
CA ASP A 52 28.05 0.13 -2.43
C ASP A 52 26.56 -0.19 -2.23
N VAL A 53 25.87 0.69 -1.51
CA VAL A 53 24.46 0.48 -1.11
C VAL A 53 23.53 0.50 -2.32
N HIS A 54 23.82 1.29 -3.35
CA HIS A 54 23.01 1.35 -4.57
C HIS A 54 23.20 0.09 -5.41
N GLU A 55 24.44 -0.37 -5.56
CA GLU A 55 24.76 -1.59 -6.29
C GLU A 55 24.14 -2.81 -5.60
N LEU A 56 24.25 -2.92 -4.27
CA LEU A 56 23.68 -4.03 -3.52
C LEU A 56 22.15 -3.99 -3.54
N TYR A 57 21.53 -2.82 -3.38
CA TYR A 57 20.08 -2.66 -3.54
C TYR A 57 19.62 -3.10 -4.92
N ALA A 58 20.24 -2.59 -5.99
CA ALA A 58 19.88 -2.94 -7.37
C ALA A 58 20.01 -4.45 -7.63
N LYS A 59 21.08 -5.09 -7.14
CA LYS A 59 21.29 -6.54 -7.24
C LYS A 59 20.19 -7.34 -6.54
N ILE A 60 19.79 -6.95 -5.32
CA ILE A 60 18.75 -7.65 -4.55
C ILE A 60 17.39 -7.43 -5.21
N SER A 61 17.04 -6.19 -5.55
CA SER A 61 15.78 -5.85 -6.23
C SER A 61 15.64 -6.58 -7.56
N GLN A 62 16.70 -6.67 -8.36
CA GLN A 62 16.68 -7.46 -9.60
C GLN A 62 16.41 -8.95 -9.35
N LYS A 63 16.93 -9.52 -8.26
CA LYS A 63 16.67 -10.93 -7.89
C LYS A 63 15.23 -11.13 -7.43
N ILE A 64 14.71 -10.26 -6.57
CA ILE A 64 13.35 -10.36 -6.04
C ILE A 64 12.31 -10.15 -7.15
N GLY A 65 12.51 -9.14 -8.00
CA GLY A 65 11.61 -8.82 -9.11
C GLY A 65 11.46 -9.93 -10.16
N LYS A 66 12.34 -10.94 -10.17
CA LYS A 66 12.20 -12.13 -11.02
C LYS A 66 11.21 -13.16 -10.46
N VAL A 67 10.94 -13.13 -9.16
CA VAL A 67 10.16 -14.16 -8.45
C VAL A 67 8.80 -13.64 -8.01
N VAL A 68 8.72 -12.35 -7.66
CA VAL A 68 7.52 -11.75 -7.09
C VAL A 68 7.01 -10.63 -7.99
N ARG A 69 5.72 -10.67 -8.32
CA ARG A 69 5.01 -9.59 -8.99
C ARG A 69 3.54 -9.59 -8.59
N THR A 70 3.14 -8.62 -7.77
CA THR A 70 1.75 -8.49 -7.31
C THR A 70 0.93 -7.55 -8.18
N ARG A 71 -0.36 -7.85 -8.29
CA ARG A 71 -1.40 -7.02 -8.86
C ARG A 71 -2.28 -6.45 -7.74
N ALA A 72 -3.14 -5.48 -8.06
CA ALA A 72 -3.96 -4.82 -7.07
C ALA A 72 -4.96 -5.80 -6.40
N SER A 73 -5.53 -6.72 -7.19
CA SER A 73 -6.45 -7.75 -6.71
C SER A 73 -5.81 -8.76 -5.75
N ASP A 74 -4.49 -9.01 -5.86
CA ASP A 74 -3.80 -9.98 -5.01
C ASP A 74 -3.79 -9.57 -3.53
N TYR A 75 -4.08 -8.31 -3.22
CA TYR A 75 -4.17 -7.79 -1.84
C TYR A 75 -5.55 -7.92 -1.20
N MET A 76 -6.55 -8.44 -1.91
CA MET A 76 -7.89 -8.70 -1.36
C MET A 76 -7.90 -10.00 -0.52
N VAL A 77 -7.15 -9.98 0.59
CA VAL A 77 -6.90 -11.16 1.44
C VAL A 77 -7.89 -11.30 2.61
N THR A 78 -8.75 -10.30 2.83
CA THR A 78 -9.69 -10.30 3.95
C THR A 78 -10.76 -11.37 3.77
N GLY A 79 -10.77 -12.33 4.70
CA GLY A 79 -11.77 -13.38 4.77
C GLY A 79 -13.19 -12.87 5.06
N VAL A 80 -14.16 -13.76 4.93
CA VAL A 80 -15.60 -13.43 5.04
C VAL A 80 -15.96 -12.78 6.38
N PHE A 81 -15.48 -13.31 7.50
CA PHE A 81 -15.87 -12.81 8.81
C PHE A 81 -15.34 -11.40 9.13
N PRO A 82 -14.03 -11.09 8.98
CA PRO A 82 -13.55 -9.72 9.14
C PRO A 82 -14.20 -8.73 8.17
N ARG A 83 -14.51 -9.17 6.94
CA ARG A 83 -15.22 -8.36 5.94
C ARG A 83 -16.64 -8.01 6.40
N MET A 84 -17.38 -8.98 6.92
CA MET A 84 -18.71 -8.77 7.52
C MET A 84 -18.66 -7.77 8.69
N LEU A 85 -17.64 -7.85 9.56
CA LEU A 85 -17.48 -6.88 10.65
C LEU A 85 -17.26 -5.45 10.12
N GLN A 86 -16.48 -5.29 9.05
CA GLN A 86 -16.29 -4.00 8.40
C GLN A 86 -17.58 -3.46 7.78
N GLU A 87 -18.39 -4.32 7.14
CA GLU A 87 -19.70 -3.93 6.61
C GLU A 87 -20.63 -3.45 7.71
N LEU A 88 -20.69 -4.17 8.84
CA LEU A 88 -21.49 -3.79 10.00
C LEU A 88 -21.03 -2.45 10.60
N GLU A 89 -19.72 -2.21 10.67
CA GLU A 89 -19.19 -0.91 11.12
C GLU A 89 -19.58 0.22 10.17
N LEU A 90 -19.52 -0.01 8.86
CA LEU A 90 -19.98 0.96 7.85
C LEU A 90 -21.49 1.22 7.95
N CYS A 91 -22.30 0.17 8.11
CA CYS A 91 -23.74 0.27 8.36
C CYS A 91 -24.03 1.16 9.56
N TYR A 92 -23.39 0.87 10.69
CA TYR A 92 -23.55 1.62 11.93
C TYR A 92 -23.19 3.11 11.75
N ARG A 93 -22.02 3.40 11.17
CA ARG A 93 -21.58 4.78 10.93
C ARG A 93 -22.50 5.56 9.99
N ARG A 94 -23.13 4.87 9.04
CA ARG A 94 -24.01 5.48 8.04
C ARG A 94 -25.48 5.44 8.42
N SER A 95 -25.82 4.84 9.56
CA SER A 95 -27.21 4.57 9.97
C SER A 95 -28.02 3.82 8.90
N ILE A 96 -27.38 2.86 8.22
CA ILE A 96 -27.99 1.99 7.20
C ILE A 96 -28.21 0.60 7.82
N GLY A 97 -29.36 -0.02 7.57
CA GLY A 97 -29.61 -1.39 7.99
C GLY A 97 -28.73 -2.38 7.23
N TYR A 98 -28.12 -3.33 7.96
CA TYR A 98 -27.30 -4.38 7.35
C TYR A 98 -28.11 -5.21 6.35
N ARG A 99 -27.59 -5.36 5.12
CA ARG A 99 -28.19 -6.17 4.06
C ARG A 99 -27.14 -7.15 3.58
N LYS A 100 -27.37 -8.44 3.84
CA LYS A 100 -26.51 -9.49 3.29
C LYS A 100 -26.83 -9.62 1.81
N ASP A 101 -25.96 -9.09 0.96
CA ASP A 101 -26.04 -9.34 -0.48
C ASP A 101 -25.54 -10.77 -0.77
N SER A 102 -26.27 -11.51 -1.59
CA SER A 102 -25.84 -12.84 -2.07
C SER A 102 -24.55 -12.77 -2.88
N ASN A 103 -24.27 -11.63 -3.52
CA ASN A 103 -23.11 -11.42 -4.36
C ASN A 103 -21.93 -10.78 -3.61
N GLY A 104 -22.10 -10.44 -2.33
CA GLY A 104 -21.07 -9.76 -1.53
C GLY A 104 -20.80 -8.30 -1.93
N SER A 105 -21.66 -7.69 -2.76
CA SER A 105 -21.52 -6.28 -3.12
C SER A 105 -21.75 -5.38 -1.91
N MET A 106 -20.83 -4.44 -1.72
CA MET A 106 -20.91 -3.40 -0.71
C MET A 106 -21.45 -2.08 -1.27
N ARG A 107 -21.94 -2.06 -2.51
CA ARG A 107 -22.42 -0.83 -3.16
C ARG A 107 -23.58 -0.18 -2.41
N TYR A 108 -24.45 -0.97 -1.78
CA TYR A 108 -25.57 -0.44 -0.97
C TYR A 108 -25.11 0.39 0.23
N LEU A 109 -23.84 0.27 0.64
CA LEU A 109 -23.29 1.07 1.72
C LEU A 109 -22.94 2.47 1.26
N LEU A 110 -22.73 2.72 -0.05
CA LEU A 110 -22.24 3.99 -0.58
C LEU A 110 -23.18 5.16 -0.27
N THR A 111 -22.59 6.30 0.09
CA THR A 111 -23.33 7.57 0.23
C THR A 111 -23.72 8.11 -1.15
N PRO A 112 -24.72 9.01 -1.26
CA PRO A 112 -25.10 9.61 -2.54
C PRO A 112 -23.92 10.26 -3.28
N ARG A 113 -23.02 10.91 -2.54
CA ARG A 113 -21.79 11.51 -3.10
C ARG A 113 -20.83 10.45 -3.66
N GLU A 114 -20.57 9.38 -2.92
CA GLU A 114 -19.69 8.30 -3.39
C GLU A 114 -20.27 7.58 -4.61
N GLU A 115 -21.59 7.43 -4.66
CA GLU A 115 -22.31 6.85 -5.81
C GLU A 115 -22.23 7.75 -7.05
N GLU A 116 -22.25 9.08 -6.88
CA GLU A 116 -22.00 10.03 -7.96
C GLU A 116 -20.55 9.97 -8.45
N THR A 117 -19.57 9.95 -7.53
CA THR A 117 -18.15 9.75 -7.87
C THR A 117 -17.94 8.44 -8.61
N LEU A 118 -18.56 7.34 -8.16
CA LEU A 118 -18.50 6.02 -8.80
C LEU A 118 -18.99 6.08 -10.25
N ARG A 119 -20.16 6.69 -10.49
CA ARG A 119 -20.71 6.87 -11.85
C ARG A 119 -19.80 7.70 -12.75
N SER A 120 -19.27 8.81 -12.24
CA SER A 120 -18.33 9.66 -12.98
C SER A 120 -17.05 8.92 -13.39
N LEU A 121 -16.49 8.11 -12.47
CA LEU A 121 -15.32 7.27 -12.74
C LEU A 121 -15.65 6.14 -13.72
N ASP A 122 -16.79 5.46 -13.59
CA ASP A 122 -17.20 4.42 -14.53
C ASP A 122 -17.36 4.97 -15.96
N THR A 123 -18.00 6.13 -16.14
CA THR A 123 -18.08 6.82 -17.44
C THR A 123 -16.68 7.14 -17.98
N SER A 124 -15.82 7.74 -17.15
CA SER A 124 -14.44 8.07 -17.53
C SER A 124 -13.63 6.83 -17.94
N TYR A 125 -13.88 5.69 -17.30
CA TYR A 125 -13.20 4.44 -17.62
C TYR A 125 -13.67 3.89 -18.96
N ILE A 126 -14.99 3.86 -19.20
CA ILE A 126 -15.56 3.39 -20.47
C ILE A 126 -15.10 4.26 -21.63
N GLU A 127 -15.15 5.58 -21.49
CA GLU A 127 -14.67 6.52 -22.51
C GLU A 127 -13.19 6.28 -22.87
N ARG A 128 -12.36 5.97 -21.86
CA ARG A 128 -10.92 5.80 -22.04
C ARG A 128 -10.51 4.42 -22.56
N PHE A 129 -11.14 3.36 -22.08
CA PHE A 129 -10.69 1.98 -22.31
C PHE A 129 -11.67 1.14 -23.14
N GLY A 130 -12.86 1.66 -23.46
CA GLY A 130 -13.85 0.99 -24.32
C GLY A 130 -14.41 -0.31 -23.74
N ARG A 131 -14.27 -0.55 -22.43
CA ARG A 131 -14.70 -1.79 -21.76
C ARG A 131 -15.39 -1.48 -20.43
N HIS A 132 -16.24 -2.40 -19.97
CA HIS A 132 -16.99 -2.22 -18.72
C HIS A 132 -16.07 -2.32 -17.48
N PRO A 133 -16.15 -1.41 -16.50
CA PRO A 133 -15.28 -1.39 -15.31
C PRO A 133 -15.26 -2.69 -14.51
N ALA A 134 -16.42 -3.37 -14.41
CA ALA A 134 -16.52 -4.65 -13.70
C ALA A 134 -15.74 -5.80 -14.35
N SER A 135 -15.29 -5.66 -15.60
CA SER A 135 -14.45 -6.66 -16.28
C SER A 135 -12.98 -6.61 -15.84
N ASP A 136 -12.58 -5.60 -15.08
CA ASP A 136 -11.20 -5.38 -14.65
C ASP A 136 -11.04 -5.69 -13.16
N ALA A 137 -10.40 -6.83 -12.86
CA ALA A 137 -10.18 -7.28 -11.49
C ALA A 137 -9.21 -6.38 -10.71
N ASP A 138 -8.32 -5.67 -11.39
CA ASP A 138 -7.31 -4.81 -10.77
C ASP A 138 -7.75 -3.35 -10.69
N LEU A 139 -9.01 -3.07 -11.01
CA LEU A 139 -9.60 -1.74 -10.97
C LEU A 139 -10.14 -1.39 -9.58
N PHE A 140 -9.49 -0.41 -8.96
CA PHE A 140 -9.84 0.16 -7.66
C PHE A 140 -10.08 1.66 -7.79
N TYR A 141 -11.17 2.14 -7.19
CA TYR A 141 -11.48 3.56 -7.08
C TYR A 141 -11.36 4.04 -5.65
N CYS A 142 -10.76 5.21 -5.44
CA CYS A 142 -10.86 5.95 -4.18
C CYS A 142 -12.04 6.92 -4.24
N LEU A 143 -13.16 6.55 -3.61
CA LEU A 143 -14.40 7.32 -3.65
C LEU A 143 -14.41 8.53 -2.70
N GLY A 144 -13.36 8.69 -1.89
CA GLY A 144 -13.20 9.85 -1.01
C GLY A 144 -12.79 11.13 -1.75
N ASP A 145 -12.28 11.02 -2.98
CA ASP A 145 -11.87 12.16 -3.80
C ASP A 145 -13.01 12.69 -4.68
N ASN A 146 -12.81 13.88 -5.24
CA ASN A 146 -13.72 14.45 -6.22
C ASN A 146 -13.25 14.09 -7.64
N ALA A 147 -14.02 13.26 -8.35
CA ALA A 147 -13.70 12.79 -9.70
C ALA A 147 -13.59 13.92 -10.74
N SER A 148 -14.20 15.09 -10.51
CA SER A 148 -14.07 16.24 -11.41
C SER A 148 -12.70 16.93 -11.31
N PHE A 149 -12.01 16.78 -10.17
CA PHE A 149 -10.70 17.37 -9.93
C PHE A 149 -9.57 16.36 -10.07
N SER A 150 -9.73 15.17 -9.47
CA SER A 150 -8.69 14.12 -9.49
C SER A 150 -9.30 12.73 -9.62
N LYS A 151 -8.82 11.97 -10.61
CA LYS A 151 -9.18 10.57 -10.83
C LYS A 151 -8.24 9.67 -10.04
N THR A 152 -8.52 9.49 -8.76
CA THR A 152 -7.73 8.61 -7.89
C THR A 152 -8.20 7.16 -8.05
N TRP A 153 -7.62 6.46 -9.03
CA TRP A 153 -7.95 5.10 -9.41
C TRP A 153 -6.71 4.31 -9.88
N SER A 154 -6.79 2.98 -9.94
CA SER A 154 -5.70 2.13 -10.44
C SER A 154 -5.69 1.94 -11.96
N ALA A 155 -6.68 2.46 -12.69
CA ALA A 155 -6.92 2.16 -14.10
C ALA A 155 -5.71 2.38 -15.04
N VAL A 156 -4.87 3.37 -14.74
CA VAL A 156 -3.75 3.77 -15.61
C VAL A 156 -2.43 3.14 -15.14
N SER A 157 -2.17 3.20 -13.83
CA SER A 157 -0.90 2.78 -13.25
C SER A 157 -0.86 1.29 -12.90
N GLY A 158 -2.01 0.63 -12.78
CA GLY A 158 -2.14 -0.68 -12.14
C GLY A 158 -1.85 -0.66 -10.64
N LYS A 159 -1.61 0.53 -10.05
CA LYS A 159 -1.27 0.71 -8.64
C LYS A 159 -2.50 1.13 -7.83
N LEU A 160 -2.63 0.60 -6.63
CA LEU A 160 -3.66 1.00 -5.67
C LEU A 160 -3.56 2.50 -5.37
N PRO A 161 -4.70 3.20 -5.24
CA PRO A 161 -4.76 4.53 -4.67
C PRO A 161 -3.98 4.67 -3.35
N THR A 162 -3.29 5.79 -3.17
CA THR A 162 -2.51 6.06 -1.95
C THR A 162 -3.40 6.04 -0.71
N PHE A 163 -2.98 5.28 0.30
CA PHE A 163 -3.70 5.18 1.57
C PHE A 163 -3.58 6.49 2.35
N ARG A 164 -4.72 7.10 2.71
CA ARG A 164 -4.81 8.35 3.46
C ARG A 164 -5.39 8.11 4.84
N ARG A 165 -5.02 8.94 5.82
CA ARG A 165 -5.56 8.88 7.18
C ARG A 165 -7.08 9.06 7.25
N SER A 166 -7.66 9.79 6.30
CA SER A 166 -9.11 10.01 6.21
C SER A 166 -9.91 8.75 5.85
N GLY A 167 -9.24 7.65 5.44
CA GLY A 167 -9.88 6.35 5.29
C GLY A 167 -10.99 6.32 4.24
N GLY A 168 -10.82 7.05 3.12
CA GLY A 168 -11.78 7.03 2.02
C GLY A 168 -12.09 5.60 1.54
N VAL A 169 -13.32 5.40 1.05
CA VAL A 169 -13.76 4.09 0.55
C VAL A 169 -12.96 3.74 -0.70
N MET A 170 -12.23 2.62 -0.64
CA MET A 170 -11.53 2.04 -1.78
C MET A 170 -12.33 0.85 -2.29
N LEU A 171 -12.96 0.99 -3.45
CA LEU A 171 -13.87 0.00 -4.00
C LEU A 171 -13.20 -0.74 -5.16
N GLN A 172 -13.16 -2.07 -5.10
CA GLN A 172 -12.81 -2.91 -6.25
C GLN A 172 -14.02 -3.02 -7.18
N ARG A 173 -13.85 -2.77 -8.49
CA ARG A 173 -15.00 -2.71 -9.40
C ARG A 173 -15.56 -4.06 -9.82
N SER A 174 -14.73 -5.09 -9.98
CA SER A 174 -15.19 -6.41 -10.38
C SER A 174 -16.08 -7.10 -9.34
N THR A 175 -15.81 -6.89 -8.05
CA THR A 175 -16.49 -7.54 -6.93
C THR A 175 -17.39 -6.58 -6.14
N GLU A 176 -17.36 -5.29 -6.46
CA GLU A 176 -18.00 -4.21 -5.70
C GLU A 176 -17.70 -4.26 -4.20
N THR A 177 -16.52 -4.76 -3.86
CA THR A 177 -16.10 -4.98 -2.50
C THR A 177 -15.17 -3.86 -2.04
N VAL A 178 -15.36 -3.37 -0.82
CA VAL A 178 -14.48 -2.35 -0.23
C VAL A 178 -13.23 -3.01 0.35
N MET A 179 -12.06 -2.42 0.11
CA MET A 179 -10.82 -2.83 0.75
C MET A 179 -10.90 -2.62 2.26
N SER A 180 -10.56 -3.65 3.03
CA SER A 180 -10.46 -3.57 4.48
C SER A 180 -9.12 -2.98 4.92
N GLY A 181 -9.00 -2.66 6.20
CA GLY A 181 -7.70 -2.34 6.81
C GLY A 181 -6.71 -3.50 6.72
N CYS A 182 -7.15 -4.77 6.77
CA CYS A 182 -6.30 -5.92 6.53
C CYS A 182 -5.79 -5.95 5.07
N ASP A 183 -6.66 -5.68 4.07
CA ASP A 183 -6.26 -5.63 2.65
C ASP A 183 -5.21 -4.53 2.43
N LYS A 184 -5.40 -3.36 3.04
CA LYS A 184 -4.43 -2.25 2.98
C LYS A 184 -3.11 -2.59 3.67
N LEU A 185 -3.14 -3.27 4.82
CA LEU A 185 -1.92 -3.71 5.51
C LEU A 185 -1.18 -4.80 4.72
N ALA A 186 -1.89 -5.73 4.08
CA ALA A 186 -1.30 -6.71 3.17
C ALA A 186 -0.58 -6.02 2.00
N ALA A 187 -1.19 -4.98 1.42
CA ALA A 187 -0.58 -4.14 0.41
C ALA A 187 0.66 -3.37 0.91
N LEU A 188 0.87 -3.27 2.22
CA LEU A 188 2.08 -2.71 2.82
C LEU A 188 3.08 -3.79 3.26
N GLY A 189 2.90 -5.04 2.82
CA GLY A 189 3.78 -6.16 3.12
C GLY A 189 3.64 -6.72 4.54
N TRP A 190 2.57 -6.38 5.27
CA TRP A 190 2.36 -6.91 6.63
C TRP A 190 1.79 -8.34 6.59
N PRO A 191 2.20 -9.21 7.52
CA PRO A 191 1.71 -10.59 7.62
C PRO A 191 0.31 -10.65 8.24
N VAL A 192 -0.72 -10.27 7.49
CA VAL A 192 -2.09 -10.17 8.00
C VAL A 192 -2.86 -11.48 7.93
N THR A 193 -2.40 -12.47 7.15
CA THR A 193 -2.96 -13.83 7.15
C THR A 193 -2.03 -14.80 7.90
N PRO A 194 -2.55 -15.93 8.42
CA PRO A 194 -1.71 -16.96 9.05
C PRO A 194 -0.65 -17.53 8.11
N GLU A 195 -1.00 -17.71 6.83
CA GLU A 195 -0.08 -18.20 5.80
C GLU A 195 1.05 -17.22 5.53
N GLN A 196 0.74 -15.92 5.41
CA GLN A 196 1.76 -14.88 5.26
C GLN A 196 2.70 -14.86 6.47
N ALA A 197 2.15 -14.92 7.69
CA ALA A 197 2.93 -14.92 8.92
C ALA A 197 3.86 -16.13 9.02
N LEU A 198 3.36 -17.32 8.68
CA LEU A 198 4.14 -18.56 8.64
C LEU A 198 5.29 -18.46 7.63
N ASN A 199 5.01 -18.02 6.40
CA ASN A 199 6.02 -17.88 5.36
C ASN A 199 7.07 -16.80 5.68
N MET A 200 6.70 -15.79 6.45
CA MET A 200 7.62 -14.75 6.94
C MET A 200 8.34 -15.14 8.23
N GLY A 201 8.03 -16.29 8.83
CA GLY A 201 8.64 -16.74 10.09
C GLY A 201 8.32 -15.83 11.28
N CYS A 202 7.15 -15.21 11.30
CA CYS A 202 6.76 -14.23 12.33
C CYS A 202 5.31 -14.41 12.79
N SER A 203 4.91 -13.64 13.80
CA SER A 203 3.53 -13.63 14.29
C SER A 203 2.61 -12.84 13.34
N GLN A 204 1.38 -13.33 13.19
CA GLN A 204 0.35 -12.63 12.42
C GLN A 204 0.07 -11.23 13.00
N MET A 205 0.03 -10.22 12.14
CA MET A 205 -0.35 -8.87 12.50
C MET A 205 -1.84 -8.83 12.87
N PRO A 206 -2.22 -8.45 14.10
CA PRO A 206 -3.62 -8.39 14.49
C PRO A 206 -4.33 -7.24 13.77
N CYS A 207 -5.19 -7.56 12.80
CA CYS A 207 -5.99 -6.59 12.04
C CYS A 207 -7.51 -6.74 12.24
N ARG A 208 -7.94 -7.35 13.37
CA ARG A 208 -9.37 -7.63 13.65
C ARG A 208 -10.24 -6.39 13.82
N ASP A 209 -9.65 -5.28 14.27
CA ASP A 209 -10.31 -3.98 14.38
C ASP A 209 -10.11 -3.21 13.05
N PRO A 210 -11.14 -3.06 12.21
CA PRO A 210 -11.01 -2.44 10.89
C PRO A 210 -10.54 -0.99 10.98
N ARG A 211 -11.02 -0.23 11.98
CA ARG A 211 -10.67 1.17 12.19
C ARG A 211 -9.22 1.33 12.58
N ARG A 212 -8.74 0.51 13.52
CA ARG A 212 -7.33 0.54 13.93
C ARG A 212 -6.41 0.12 12.79
N ALA A 213 -6.78 -0.93 12.05
CA ALA A 213 -6.01 -1.39 10.90
C ALA A 213 -5.87 -0.30 9.82
N ASP A 214 -6.96 0.41 9.49
CA ASP A 214 -6.94 1.54 8.56
C ASP A 214 -6.03 2.69 9.01
N GLN A 215 -6.07 3.04 10.30
CA GLN A 215 -5.21 4.07 10.87
C GLN A 215 -3.72 3.70 10.78
N VAL A 216 -3.39 2.43 11.08
CA VAL A 216 -2.02 1.93 10.95
C VAL A 216 -1.57 1.97 9.49
N ALA A 217 -2.41 1.50 8.55
CA ALA A 217 -2.06 1.49 7.12
C ALA A 217 -1.76 2.89 6.55
N GLY A 218 -2.47 3.93 7.01
CA GLY A 218 -2.22 5.31 6.60
C GLY A 218 -0.77 5.76 6.86
N ASN A 219 -0.20 5.39 8.01
CA ASN A 219 1.13 5.85 8.44
C ASN A 219 2.24 4.81 8.27
N ALA A 220 1.91 3.52 8.14
CA ALA A 220 2.90 2.45 8.10
C ALA A 220 3.86 2.57 6.91
N MET A 221 5.09 2.11 7.11
CA MET A 221 6.01 1.87 5.99
C MET A 221 5.64 0.56 5.29
N HIS A 222 6.12 0.40 4.05
CA HIS A 222 6.11 -0.90 3.41
C HIS A 222 7.11 -1.80 4.13
N LEU A 223 6.65 -2.89 4.77
CA LEU A 223 7.44 -3.69 5.69
C LEU A 223 8.66 -4.33 4.99
N SER A 224 8.46 -4.88 3.80
CA SER A 224 9.57 -5.48 3.02
C SER A 224 10.64 -4.46 2.65
N ASN A 225 10.24 -3.20 2.39
CA ASN A 225 11.21 -2.13 2.08
C ASN A 225 12.02 -1.81 3.33
N ALA A 226 11.34 -1.59 4.47
CA ALA A 226 12.02 -1.31 5.73
C ALA A 226 12.99 -2.44 6.12
N ALA A 227 12.56 -3.70 5.98
CA ALA A 227 13.41 -4.86 6.26
C ALA A 227 14.65 -4.91 5.35
N LEU A 228 14.48 -4.68 4.03
CA LEU A 228 15.61 -4.65 3.11
C LEU A 228 16.58 -3.51 3.44
N ILE A 229 16.08 -2.32 3.77
CA ILE A 229 16.93 -1.17 4.09
C ILE A 229 17.75 -1.42 5.36
N LEU A 230 17.15 -2.06 6.37
CA LEU A 230 17.90 -2.48 7.56
C LEU A 230 18.99 -3.52 7.21
N LEU A 231 18.65 -4.51 6.37
CA LEU A 231 19.62 -5.52 5.92
C LEU A 231 20.78 -4.91 5.13
N LEU A 232 20.49 -3.99 4.21
CA LEU A 232 21.51 -3.24 3.47
C LEU A 232 22.40 -2.43 4.40
N GLY A 233 21.83 -1.79 5.42
CA GLY A 233 22.60 -1.08 6.43
C GLY A 233 23.60 -2.00 7.13
N LEU A 234 23.15 -3.18 7.56
CA LEU A 234 24.03 -4.16 8.21
C LEU A 234 25.09 -4.77 7.29
N ALA A 235 24.82 -4.84 5.98
CA ALA A 235 25.74 -5.42 5.01
C ALA A 235 26.77 -4.40 4.47
N CYS A 236 26.35 -3.15 4.26
CA CYS A 236 27.21 -2.13 3.65
C CYS A 236 28.10 -1.39 4.66
N PHE A 237 27.75 -1.42 5.96
CA PHE A 237 28.45 -0.65 6.99
C PHE A 237 28.92 -1.57 8.11
N GLY A 238 30.24 -1.69 8.27
CA GLY A 238 30.90 -2.49 9.31
C GLY A 238 31.75 -1.65 10.25
N PRO A 239 32.09 -2.17 11.45
CA PRO A 239 32.99 -1.50 12.39
C PRO A 239 34.44 -1.42 11.87
#